data_AF-A0A0D2K8U4-F1
#
_entry.id   AF-A0A0D2K8U4-F1
#
_cell.length_a   1.000
_cell.length_b   1.000
_cell.length_c   1.000
_cell.angle_alpha   90.00
_cell.angle_beta   90.00
_cell.angle_gamma   90.00
#
_symmetry.space_group_name_H-M   'P 1'
#
loop_
_entity.id
_entity.type
_entity.pdbx_description
1 polymer ?
#
loop_
_entity_poly.entity_id
_entity_poly.type
_entity_poly.pdbx_seq_one_letter_code
_entity_poly.pdbx_strand_id
1 'polypeptide(L)'
;MSDGAPFPWLDMACTLALVGGGVFGMEMWARWAHKALWHDFEPGWSLHKSHHEPRVGPFEANDVYALVNAIPAMGLCLYGFITPSLAGSLCFGAGLGITLFGIMYMFIHDGLVHRRFPVGPIADLPSMKRIVVAHRIHHTEKYGGVPFGMFFGPQELEAIGAGPELDRLVAEAEAASKRAAAAGSSSK
;
A
#
# COMPACT_ATOMS: atom_id res chain seq x y z
N MET A 1 5.35 42.52 -1.89
CA MET A 1 6.61 41.81 -1.61
C MET A 1 6.89 40.92 -2.81
N SER A 2 7.65 41.44 -3.77
CA SER A 2 8.22 40.65 -4.87
C SER A 2 9.72 40.81 -4.73
N ASP A 3 10.28 40.16 -3.71
CA ASP A 3 11.71 40.13 -3.51
C ASP A 3 12.27 39.23 -4.60
N GLY A 4 13.22 39.74 -5.39
CA GLY A 4 13.93 39.00 -6.44
C GLY A 4 14.82 37.88 -5.91
N ALA A 5 14.40 37.20 -4.85
CA ALA A 5 15.02 35.99 -4.36
C ALA A 5 14.93 34.91 -5.46
N PRO A 6 16.03 34.22 -5.75
CA PRO A 6 16.00 33.10 -6.69
C PRO A 6 15.01 32.05 -6.18
N PHE A 7 14.31 31.40 -7.11
CA PHE A 7 13.42 30.29 -6.77
C PHE A 7 14.19 29.23 -5.94
N PRO A 8 13.58 28.67 -4.87
CA PRO A 8 14.26 27.74 -3.97
C PRO A 8 14.38 26.34 -4.59
N TRP A 9 15.24 26.22 -5.61
CA TRP A 9 15.45 24.97 -6.36
C TRP A 9 15.90 23.81 -5.48
N LEU A 10 16.76 24.08 -4.49
CA LEU A 10 17.24 23.06 -3.56
C LEU A 10 16.09 22.51 -2.71
N ASP A 11 15.28 23.39 -2.11
CA ASP A 11 14.14 23.00 -1.28
C ASP A 11 13.16 22.15 -2.09
N MET A 12 12.85 22.55 -3.32
CA MET A 12 12.00 21.77 -4.22
C MET A 12 12.59 20.40 -4.54
N ALA A 13 13.87 20.35 -4.93
CA ALA A 13 14.54 19.10 -5.28
C ALA A 13 14.57 18.12 -4.08
N CYS A 14 14.92 18.63 -2.90
CA CYS A 14 14.92 17.84 -1.66
C CYS A 14 13.51 17.38 -1.26
N THR A 15 12.50 18.23 -1.43
CA THR A 15 11.10 17.88 -1.16
C THR A 15 10.67 16.74 -2.07
N LEU A 16 10.86 16.86 -3.39
CA LEU A 16 10.48 15.84 -4.36
C LEU A 16 11.24 14.53 -4.15
N ALA A 17 12.53 14.61 -3.83
CA ALA A 17 13.33 13.44 -3.49
C ALA A 17 12.79 12.72 -2.25
N LEU A 18 12.37 13.45 -1.21
CA LEU A 18 11.77 12.85 -0.01
C LEU A 18 10.35 12.36 -0.23
N VAL A 19 9.59 12.92 -1.17
CA VAL A 19 8.29 12.33 -1.55
C VAL A 19 8.52 10.96 -2.18
N GLY A 20 9.36 10.87 -3.22
CA GLY A 20 9.65 9.61 -3.90
C GLY A 20 10.34 8.59 -2.99
N GLY A 21 11.37 9.03 -2.27
CA GLY A 21 12.08 8.23 -1.28
C GLY A 21 11.19 7.80 -0.12
N GLY A 22 10.26 8.66 0.31
CA GLY A 22 9.27 8.37 1.34
C GLY A 22 8.29 7.28 0.91
N VAL A 23 7.79 7.31 -0.34
CA VAL A 23 6.92 6.24 -0.87
C VAL A 23 7.65 4.90 -0.87
N PHE A 24 8.88 4.85 -1.40
CA PHE A 24 9.67 3.62 -1.40
C PHE A 24 10.04 3.15 0.01
N GLY A 25 10.46 4.08 0.87
CA GLY A 25 10.80 3.80 2.26
C GLY A 25 9.61 3.27 3.04
N MET A 26 8.41 3.77 2.78
CA MET A 26 7.18 3.29 3.41
C MET A 26 6.81 1.88 2.95
N GLU A 27 7.07 1.47 1.71
CA GLU A 27 6.90 0.07 1.31
C GLU A 27 7.84 -0.86 2.08
N MET A 28 9.11 -0.45 2.26
CA MET A 28 10.08 -1.22 3.05
C MET A 28 9.69 -1.28 4.54
N TRP A 29 9.28 -0.14 5.09
CA TRP A 29 8.80 -0.04 6.46
C TRP A 29 7.53 -0.87 6.69
N ALA A 30 6.53 -0.74 5.83
CA ALA A 30 5.28 -1.48 5.92
C ALA A 30 5.52 -2.98 5.82
N ARG A 31 6.38 -3.44 4.90
CA ARG A 31 6.78 -4.84 4.80
C ARG A 31 7.39 -5.38 6.10
N TRP A 32 8.35 -4.64 6.67
CA TRP A 32 8.97 -5.03 7.94
C TRP A 32 7.96 -5.00 9.09
N ALA A 33 7.18 -3.93 9.21
CA ALA A 33 6.20 -3.74 10.27
C ALA A 33 5.09 -4.79 10.19
N HIS A 34 4.65 -5.14 8.99
CA HIS A 34 3.65 -6.17 8.78
C HIS A 34 4.12 -7.51 9.34
N LYS A 35 5.35 -7.93 9.01
CA LYS A 35 5.92 -9.14 9.62
C LYS A 35 6.15 -8.98 11.12
N ALA A 36 6.99 -8.03 11.51
CA ALA A 36 7.55 -7.96 12.87
C ALA A 36 6.55 -7.44 13.91
N LEU A 37 5.70 -6.48 13.52
CA LEU A 37 4.78 -5.81 14.44
C LEU A 37 3.34 -6.31 14.30
N TRP A 38 2.89 -6.79 13.14
CA TRP A 38 1.50 -7.21 12.96
C TRP A 38 1.32 -8.73 13.02
N HIS A 39 2.32 -9.53 12.61
CA HIS A 39 2.29 -10.99 12.69
C HIS A 39 3.07 -11.55 13.89
N ASP A 40 4.34 -11.18 14.03
CA ASP A 40 5.25 -11.79 15.03
C ASP A 40 4.99 -11.27 16.46
N PHE A 41 4.35 -10.10 16.61
CA PHE A 41 4.07 -9.45 17.91
C PHE A 41 2.62 -9.64 18.33
N GLU A 42 2.37 -10.32 19.45
CA GLU A 42 1.03 -10.77 19.87
C GLU A 42 -0.02 -9.65 20.01
N PRO A 43 0.27 -8.49 20.63
CA PRO A 43 -0.68 -7.38 20.63
C PRO A 43 -0.97 -6.83 19.23
N GLY A 44 0.01 -6.87 18.33
CA GLY A 44 -0.22 -6.47 16.95
C GLY A 44 -1.06 -7.49 16.20
N TRP A 45 -0.78 -8.78 16.36
CA TRP A 45 -1.63 -9.83 15.82
C TRP A 45 -3.07 -9.71 16.32
N SER A 46 -3.30 -9.31 17.57
CA SER A 46 -4.66 -9.08 18.07
C SER A 46 -5.45 -8.02 17.26
N LEU A 47 -4.76 -7.01 16.71
CA LEU A 47 -5.33 -5.98 15.85
C LEU A 47 -5.39 -6.40 14.39
N HIS A 48 -4.41 -7.18 13.92
CA HIS A 48 -4.31 -7.61 12.53
C HIS A 48 -5.14 -8.87 12.23
N LYS A 49 -5.45 -9.69 13.22
CA LYS A 49 -6.20 -10.94 13.06
C LYS A 49 -7.58 -10.72 12.44
N SER A 50 -8.26 -9.62 12.79
CA SER A 50 -9.55 -9.27 12.18
C SER A 50 -9.46 -9.09 10.66
N HIS A 51 -8.25 -8.84 10.14
CA HIS A 51 -7.98 -8.68 8.73
C HIS A 51 -7.89 -10.02 7.99
N HIS A 52 -7.41 -11.07 8.65
CA HIS A 52 -7.29 -12.43 8.10
C HIS A 52 -8.59 -13.23 8.18
N GLU A 53 -9.53 -12.80 9.02
CA GLU A 53 -10.82 -13.47 9.20
C GLU A 53 -11.94 -12.85 8.33
N PRO A 54 -12.98 -13.63 7.96
CA PRO A 54 -14.15 -13.10 7.28
C PRO A 54 -14.82 -11.99 8.12
N ARG A 55 -15.14 -10.86 7.48
CA ARG A 55 -15.67 -9.67 8.18
C ARG A 55 -17.08 -9.27 7.76
N VAL A 56 -17.69 -8.44 8.61
CA VAL A 56 -18.94 -7.70 8.34
C VAL A 56 -18.74 -6.23 8.74
N GLY A 57 -19.08 -5.30 7.85
CA GLY A 57 -19.03 -3.86 8.14
C GLY A 57 -17.82 -3.11 7.57
N PRO A 58 -17.77 -1.78 7.78
CA PRO A 58 -16.82 -0.88 7.11
C PRO A 58 -15.47 -0.68 7.84
N PHE A 59 -15.36 -1.02 9.13
CA PHE A 59 -14.17 -0.78 9.95
C PHE A 59 -13.56 -2.08 10.47
N GLU A 60 -12.25 -2.09 10.69
CA GLU A 60 -11.47 -3.18 11.29
C GLU A 60 -10.54 -2.65 12.40
N ALA A 61 -10.19 -3.52 13.36
CA ALA A 61 -9.16 -3.17 14.34
C ALA A 61 -7.81 -2.82 13.66
N ASN A 62 -7.55 -3.46 12.51
CA ASN A 62 -6.41 -3.19 11.64
C ASN A 62 -6.33 -1.72 11.15
N ASP A 63 -7.46 -0.99 11.07
CA ASP A 63 -7.47 0.41 10.63
C ASP A 63 -6.65 1.32 11.58
N VAL A 64 -6.36 0.86 12.81
CA VAL A 64 -5.42 1.52 13.74
C VAL A 64 -4.05 1.73 13.10
N TYR A 65 -3.56 0.80 12.27
CA TYR A 65 -2.25 0.97 11.62
C TYR A 65 -2.26 2.11 10.59
N ALA A 66 -3.37 2.35 9.92
CA ALA A 66 -3.50 3.52 9.04
C ALA A 66 -3.41 4.80 9.87
N LEU A 67 -4.09 4.87 11.02
CA LEU A 67 -4.05 6.02 11.91
C LEU A 67 -2.65 6.29 12.49
N VAL A 68 -1.96 5.24 12.94
CA VAL A 68 -0.59 5.32 13.49
C VAL A 68 0.39 5.91 12.48
N ASN A 69 0.21 5.67 11.18
CA ASN A 69 1.05 6.26 10.13
C ASN A 69 0.55 7.64 9.67
N ALA A 70 -0.76 7.88 9.69
CA ALA A 70 -1.36 9.15 9.28
C ALA A 70 -0.99 10.31 10.23
N ILE A 71 -0.98 10.07 11.55
CA ILE A 71 -0.69 11.12 12.54
C ILE A 71 0.72 11.71 12.35
N PRO A 72 1.81 10.92 12.26
CA PRO A 72 3.14 11.44 11.96
C PRO A 72 3.20 12.16 10.61
N ALA A 73 2.56 11.62 9.57
CA ALA A 73 2.53 12.24 8.25
C ALA A 73 1.90 13.64 8.29
N MET A 74 0.75 13.77 8.95
CA MET A 74 0.07 15.06 9.18
C MET A 74 0.95 16.01 9.98
N GLY A 75 1.61 15.54 11.04
CA GLY A 75 2.53 16.35 11.85
C GLY A 75 3.70 16.89 11.04
N LEU A 76 4.32 16.06 10.21
CA LEU A 76 5.42 16.45 9.32
C LEU A 76 4.98 17.45 8.25
N CYS A 77 3.82 17.22 7.62
CA CYS A 77 3.23 18.15 6.67
C CYS A 77 2.89 19.50 7.32
N LEU A 78 2.25 19.50 8.50
CA LEU A 78 1.90 20.72 9.20
C LEU A 78 3.14 21.51 9.60
N TYR A 79 4.12 20.84 10.22
CA TYR A 79 5.39 21.46 10.61
C TYR A 79 6.10 22.07 9.39
N GLY A 80 6.20 21.33 8.30
CA GLY A 80 6.83 21.81 7.08
C GLY A 80 6.11 22.99 6.45
N PHE A 81 4.78 23.00 6.50
CA PHE A 81 3.96 24.10 5.97
C PHE A 81 4.13 25.41 6.75
N ILE A 82 4.23 25.33 8.09
CA ILE A 82 4.36 26.53 8.95
C ILE A 82 5.83 26.96 9.18
N THR A 83 6.81 26.19 8.72
CA THR A 83 8.24 26.44 8.94
C THR A 83 8.96 26.67 7.61
N PRO A 84 8.99 27.91 7.07
CA PRO A 84 9.60 28.22 5.78
C PRO A 84 11.14 28.17 5.86
N SER A 85 11.69 26.96 5.78
CA SER A 85 13.11 26.64 5.85
C SER A 85 13.38 25.33 5.10
N LEU A 86 14.63 25.07 4.73
CA LEU A 86 15.02 23.78 4.14
C LEU A 86 14.56 22.60 5.02
N ALA A 87 14.73 22.70 6.35
CA ALA A 87 14.28 21.67 7.28
C ALA A 87 12.75 21.45 7.21
N GLY A 88 11.97 22.53 7.12
CA GLY A 88 10.53 22.45 6.92
C GLY A 88 10.16 21.81 5.58
N SER A 89 10.84 22.16 4.49
CA SER A 89 10.67 21.53 3.18
C SER A 89 10.99 20.03 3.20
N LEU A 90 12.02 19.63 3.93
CA LEU A 90 12.34 18.20 4.12
C LEU A 90 11.22 17.48 4.87
N CYS A 91 10.77 18.02 6.00
CA CYS A 91 9.64 17.46 6.76
C CYS A 91 8.38 17.37 5.89
N PHE A 92 8.06 18.42 5.13
CA PHE A 92 6.91 18.42 4.23
C PHE A 92 7.01 17.32 3.17
N GLY A 93 8.17 17.18 2.52
CA GLY A 93 8.42 16.11 1.54
C GLY A 93 8.27 14.71 2.13
N ALA A 94 8.80 14.47 3.33
CA ALA A 94 8.66 13.20 4.03
C ALA A 94 7.20 12.89 4.39
N GLY A 95 6.49 13.88 4.97
CA GLY A 95 5.07 13.74 5.30
C GLY A 95 4.19 13.47 4.08
N LEU A 96 4.48 14.14 2.95
CA LEU A 96 3.83 13.89 1.67
C LEU A 96 4.14 12.48 1.13
N GLY A 97 5.38 12.01 1.23
CA GLY A 97 5.74 10.64 0.84
C GLY A 97 4.96 9.58 1.61
N ILE A 98 4.84 9.74 2.93
CA ILE A 98 4.03 8.85 3.78
C ILE A 98 2.56 8.93 3.41
N THR A 99 2.03 10.14 3.21
CA THR A 99 0.63 10.35 2.84
C THR A 99 0.30 9.71 1.49
N LEU A 100 1.18 9.90 0.50
CA LEU A 100 1.00 9.34 -0.84
C LEU A 100 1.02 7.80 -0.80
N PHE A 101 1.96 7.22 -0.05
CA PHE A 101 1.96 5.77 0.17
C PHE A 101 0.67 5.30 0.85
N GLY A 102 0.20 6.00 1.89
CA GLY A 102 -1.05 5.68 2.58
C GLY A 102 -2.27 5.71 1.65
N ILE A 103 -2.37 6.73 0.78
CA ILE A 103 -3.44 6.81 -0.25
C ILE A 103 -3.33 5.63 -1.21
N MET A 104 -2.13 5.36 -1.74
CA MET A 104 -1.91 4.22 -2.64
C MET A 104 -2.29 2.89 -1.98
N TYR A 105 -1.91 2.70 -0.71
CA TYR A 105 -2.25 1.52 0.08
C TYR A 105 -3.77 1.42 0.23
N MET A 106 -4.46 2.48 0.64
CA MET A 106 -5.93 2.48 0.76
C MET A 106 -6.62 2.07 -0.56
N PHE A 107 -6.22 2.65 -1.69
CA PHE A 107 -6.86 2.29 -2.97
C PHE A 107 -6.58 0.84 -3.36
N ILE A 108 -5.36 0.33 -3.19
CA ILE A 108 -5.04 -1.01 -3.67
C ILE A 108 -5.45 -2.07 -2.65
N HIS A 109 -5.11 -1.90 -1.38
CA HIS A 109 -5.46 -2.85 -0.34
C HIS A 109 -6.96 -2.83 -0.06
N ASP A 110 -7.50 -1.71 0.40
CA ASP A 110 -8.90 -1.66 0.81
C ASP A 110 -9.84 -1.66 -0.39
N GLY A 111 -9.53 -0.85 -1.39
CA GLY A 111 -10.33 -0.74 -2.61
C GLY A 111 -10.23 -1.97 -3.52
N LEU A 112 -9.02 -2.34 -3.95
CA LEU A 112 -8.85 -3.38 -4.97
C LEU A 112 -8.84 -4.81 -4.40
N VAL A 113 -8.03 -5.08 -3.38
CA VAL A 113 -7.92 -6.42 -2.77
C VAL A 113 -9.20 -6.76 -2.01
N HIS A 114 -9.60 -5.88 -1.09
CA HIS A 114 -10.71 -6.11 -0.16
C HIS A 114 -12.07 -5.61 -0.64
N ARG A 115 -12.11 -4.96 -1.83
CA ARG A 115 -13.34 -4.50 -2.48
C ARG A 115 -14.21 -3.62 -1.56
N ARG A 116 -13.60 -2.81 -0.68
CA ARG A 116 -14.31 -1.87 0.19
C ARG A 116 -15.00 -0.75 -0.62
N PHE A 117 -14.42 -0.35 -1.76
CA PHE A 117 -14.96 0.66 -2.66
C PHE A 117 -14.43 0.47 -4.09
N PRO A 118 -15.11 0.98 -5.13
CA PRO A 118 -14.65 0.85 -6.51
C PRO A 118 -13.39 1.68 -6.78
N VAL A 119 -12.41 1.09 -7.44
CA VAL A 119 -11.11 1.72 -7.78
C VAL A 119 -10.94 2.02 -9.28
N GLY A 120 -12.00 1.82 -10.06
CA GLY A 120 -12.01 2.11 -11.49
C GLY A 120 -11.03 1.25 -12.31
N PRO A 121 -10.49 1.78 -13.43
CA PRO A 121 -9.71 1.02 -14.41
C PRO A 121 -8.39 0.43 -13.88
N ILE A 122 -7.89 0.91 -12.74
CA ILE A 122 -6.65 0.42 -12.13
C ILE A 122 -6.77 -1.08 -11.79
N ALA A 123 -7.99 -1.55 -11.50
CA ALA A 123 -8.27 -2.97 -11.22
C ALA A 123 -7.90 -3.91 -12.37
N ASP A 124 -7.87 -3.41 -13.61
CA ASP A 124 -7.65 -4.22 -14.80
C ASP A 124 -6.17 -4.35 -15.18
N LEU A 125 -5.29 -3.55 -14.57
CA LEU A 125 -3.86 -3.55 -14.86
C LEU A 125 -3.21 -4.90 -14.47
N PRO A 126 -2.37 -5.50 -15.34
CA PRO A 126 -1.73 -6.79 -15.05
C PRO A 126 -0.91 -6.80 -13.75
N SER A 127 -0.19 -5.71 -13.46
CA SER A 127 0.59 -5.56 -12.22
C SER A 127 -0.31 -5.56 -10.98
N MET A 128 -1.46 -4.88 -11.05
CA MET A 128 -2.41 -4.81 -9.94
C MET A 128 -3.08 -6.16 -9.68
N LYS A 129 -3.44 -6.89 -10.74
CA LYS A 129 -3.93 -8.28 -10.61
C LYS A 129 -2.92 -9.20 -9.94
N ARG A 130 -1.64 -9.07 -10.31
CA ARG A 130 -0.55 -9.84 -9.68
C ARG A 130 -0.42 -9.51 -8.20
N ILE A 131 -0.47 -8.24 -7.82
CA ILE A 131 -0.46 -7.80 -6.41
C ILE A 131 -1.65 -8.37 -5.64
N VAL A 132 -2.86 -8.33 -6.21
CA VAL A 132 -4.07 -8.88 -5.57
C VAL A 132 -3.91 -10.38 -5.30
N VAL A 133 -3.39 -11.13 -6.26
CA VAL A 133 -3.17 -12.58 -6.06
C VAL A 133 -2.07 -12.84 -5.04
N ALA A 134 -0.98 -12.09 -5.07
CA ALA A 134 0.09 -12.19 -4.07
C ALA A 134 -0.43 -11.93 -2.65
N HIS A 135 -1.26 -10.90 -2.48
CA HIS A 135 -1.89 -10.60 -1.19
C HIS A 135 -2.92 -11.67 -0.79
N ARG A 136 -3.66 -12.27 -1.73
CA ARG A 136 -4.53 -13.41 -1.40
C ARG A 136 -3.74 -14.62 -0.90
N ILE A 137 -2.55 -14.87 -1.43
CA ILE A 137 -1.65 -15.93 -0.93
C ILE A 137 -1.25 -15.61 0.52
N HIS A 138 -0.94 -14.35 0.84
CA HIS A 138 -0.63 -13.93 2.22
C HIS A 138 -1.76 -14.29 3.21
N HIS A 139 -3.01 -14.01 2.86
CA HIS A 139 -4.19 -14.36 3.70
C HIS A 139 -4.38 -15.87 3.91
N THR A 140 -3.74 -16.73 3.12
CA THR A 140 -3.74 -18.19 3.38
C THR A 140 -2.71 -18.60 4.42
N GLU A 141 -1.85 -17.68 4.86
CA GLU A 141 -0.70 -17.89 5.73
C GLU A 141 0.32 -18.93 5.21
N LYS A 142 0.18 -19.34 3.93
CA LYS A 142 1.13 -20.22 3.25
C LYS A 142 2.52 -19.57 3.24
N TYR A 143 3.56 -20.40 3.12
CA TYR A 143 4.94 -19.94 3.07
C TYR A 143 5.38 -19.16 4.33
N GLY A 144 4.77 -19.46 5.48
CA GLY A 144 5.07 -18.76 6.74
C GLY A 144 4.59 -17.30 6.71
N GLY A 145 3.46 -17.04 6.04
CA GLY A 145 2.86 -15.70 5.93
C GLY A 145 3.43 -14.81 4.83
N VAL A 146 4.36 -15.29 3.99
CA VAL A 146 4.87 -14.49 2.86
C VAL A 146 3.82 -14.42 1.74
N PRO A 147 3.60 -13.25 1.09
CA PRO A 147 4.33 -11.98 1.23
C PRO A 147 3.81 -11.02 2.31
N PHE A 148 4.67 -10.13 2.81
CA PHE A 148 4.32 -9.07 3.76
C PHE A 148 4.25 -7.67 3.12
N GLY A 149 4.96 -7.45 2.02
CA GLY A 149 4.94 -6.22 1.24
C GLY A 149 3.69 -6.10 0.37
N MET A 150 3.24 -4.88 0.12
CA MET A 150 2.07 -4.64 -0.71
C MET A 150 2.46 -4.67 -2.20
N PHE A 151 3.36 -3.77 -2.60
CA PHE A 151 3.81 -3.66 -3.99
C PHE A 151 4.87 -4.69 -4.35
N PHE A 152 5.76 -4.99 -3.40
CA PHE A 152 6.81 -5.99 -3.58
C PHE A 152 6.39 -7.40 -3.19
N GLY A 153 5.12 -7.64 -2.83
CA GLY A 153 4.66 -8.98 -2.52
C GLY A 153 4.94 -10.04 -3.60
N PRO A 154 4.74 -9.74 -4.91
CA PRO A 154 5.18 -10.63 -5.98
C PRO A 154 6.69 -10.95 -5.96
N GLN A 155 7.52 -9.95 -5.71
CA GLN A 155 8.98 -10.11 -5.60
C GLN A 155 9.36 -11.02 -4.42
N GLU A 156 8.67 -10.91 -3.28
CA GLU A 156 8.93 -11.79 -2.13
C GLU A 156 8.60 -13.25 -2.44
N LEU A 157 7.47 -13.50 -3.10
CA LEU A 157 7.08 -14.83 -3.54
C LEU A 157 8.08 -15.42 -4.54
N GLU A 158 8.56 -14.61 -5.49
CA GLU A 158 9.62 -15.01 -6.41
C GLU A 158 10.92 -15.36 -5.67
N ALA A 159 11.33 -14.56 -4.69
CA ALA A 159 12.55 -14.76 -3.91
C ALA A 159 12.55 -16.07 -3.09
N ILE A 160 11.38 -16.57 -2.69
CA ILE A 160 11.24 -17.85 -1.97
C ILE A 160 10.89 -19.04 -2.89
N GLY A 161 10.89 -18.83 -4.22
CA GLY A 161 10.57 -19.88 -5.20
C GLY A 161 9.08 -20.15 -5.43
N ALA A 162 8.18 -19.31 -4.89
CA ALA A 162 6.73 -19.40 -5.06
C ALA A 162 6.20 -18.67 -6.32
N GLY A 163 7.09 -18.08 -7.14
CA GLY A 163 6.75 -17.40 -8.40
C GLY A 163 5.86 -18.23 -9.35
N PRO A 164 6.16 -19.52 -9.62
CA PRO A 164 5.31 -20.34 -10.50
C PRO A 164 3.89 -20.54 -9.99
N GLU A 165 3.67 -20.59 -8.66
CA GLU A 165 2.33 -20.65 -8.10
C GLU A 165 1.60 -19.32 -8.27
N LEU A 166 2.29 -18.20 -8.02
CA LEU A 166 1.73 -16.88 -8.26
C LEU A 166 1.28 -16.74 -9.72
N ASP A 167 2.12 -17.14 -10.69
CA ASP A 167 1.80 -17.10 -12.12
C ASP A 167 0.57 -17.94 -12.46
N ARG A 168 0.50 -19.17 -11.93
CA ARG A 168 -0.66 -20.06 -12.10
C ARG A 168 -1.94 -19.42 -11.56
N LEU A 169 -1.90 -18.89 -10.33
CA LEU A 169 -3.07 -18.30 -9.68
C LEU A 169 -3.53 -17.01 -10.38
N VAL A 170 -2.60 -16.22 -10.93
CA VAL A 170 -2.94 -15.07 -11.77
C VAL A 170 -3.64 -15.53 -13.04
N ALA A 171 -3.10 -16.53 -13.76
CA ALA A 171 -3.73 -17.05 -14.97
C ALA A 171 -5.13 -17.63 -14.71
N GLU A 172 -5.30 -18.33 -13.58
CA GLU A 172 -6.60 -18.87 -13.15
C GLU A 172 -7.62 -17.75 -12.85
N ALA A 173 -7.19 -16.71 -12.14
CA ALA A 173 -8.02 -15.55 -11.85
C ALA A 173 -8.45 -14.81 -13.13
N GLU A 174 -7.53 -14.61 -14.08
CA GLU A 174 -7.84 -13.99 -15.36
C GLU A 174 -8.81 -14.83 -16.20
N ALA A 175 -8.61 -16.14 -16.25
CA ALA A 175 -9.51 -17.05 -16.95
C ALA A 175 -10.91 -17.04 -16.33
N ALA A 176 -11.01 -16.98 -14.99
CA ALA A 176 -12.28 -16.86 -14.28
C ALA A 176 -12.99 -15.53 -14.61
N SER A 177 -12.27 -14.40 -14.59
CA SER A 177 -12.81 -13.10 -14.98
C SER A 177 -13.32 -13.07 -16.42
N LYS A 178 -12.56 -13.66 -17.37
CA LYS A 178 -12.97 -13.76 -18.78
C LYS A 178 -14.25 -14.60 -18.95
N ARG A 179 -14.35 -15.74 -18.26
CA ARG A 179 -15.56 -16.58 -18.26
C ARG A 179 -16.77 -15.84 -17.71
N ALA A 180 -16.61 -15.11 -16.61
CA ALA A 180 -17.69 -14.32 -16.01
C ALA A 180 -18.18 -13.21 -16.95
N ALA A 181 -17.26 -12.51 -17.63
CA ALA A 181 -17.60 -11.50 -18.62
C ALA A 181 -18.36 -12.08 -19.83
N ALA A 182 -17.92 -13.23 -20.34
CA ALA A 182 -18.59 -13.93 -21.44
C ALA A 182 -20.00 -14.40 -21.06
N ALA A 183 -20.18 -14.95 -19.86
CA ALA A 183 -21.48 -15.38 -19.35
C ALA A 183 -22.45 -14.20 -19.16
N GLY A 184 -21.98 -13.08 -18.61
CA GLY A 184 -22.79 -11.86 -18.44
C GLY A 184 -23.15 -11.16 -19.76
N SER A 185 -22.36 -11.33 -20.82
CA SER A 185 -22.65 -10.82 -22.16
C SER A 185 -23.67 -11.65 -22.93
N SER A 186 -23.85 -12.93 -22.57
CA SER A 186 -24.77 -13.85 -23.26
C SER A 186 -26.20 -13.83 -22.70
N SER A 187 -26.46 -13.03 -21.65
CA SER A 187 -27.76 -12.84 -21.01
C SER A 187 -28.40 -11.47 -21.31
N LYS A 188 -27.86 -10.71 -22.26
CA LYS A 188 -28.44 -9.50 -22.83
C LYS A 188 -28.75 -9.72 -24.31
#